data_AF-W0FL42-F1
#
_entry.id   AF-W0FL42-F1
#
_cell.length_a   1.000
_cell.length_b   1.000
_cell.length_c   1.000
_cell.angle_alpha   90.00
_cell.angle_beta   90.00
_cell.angle_gamma   90.00
#
_symmetry.space_group_name_H-M   'P 1'
#
loop_
_entity.id
_entity.type
_entity.pdbx_description
1 polymer ?
#
loop_
_entity_poly.entity_id
_entity_poly.type
_entity_poly.pdbx_seq_one_letter_code
_entity_poly.pdbx_strand_id
1 'polypeptide(L)'
;MHCFKRFLSILTVFVLLSSSALAAKKKAKPTATPMPAQIEETVIAEPPEIIQKMLDIAYAEWETTAGKALKKSNKYTKWWNNYEWEWCAGFTTWCTLEAGIPQDYEDVILSREEGPVKGIYSCKASSPTKLIHTFSHMHRTTMIPQKGFIILYGVGSDYRTHVGLVYDVQQLPDGKYRITTIEGNMSNTVRMYTADYEPVNVYQEQKHDPKVSNLSAVPPEEQEDEESRSRTYVLRKKKSTKRPWYVTCFLMPWVPGETSPDGEGDTL
;
A
#
# COMPACT_ATOMS: atom_id res chain seq x y z
N MET A 1 -41.26 -7.47 78.04
CA MET A 1 -39.97 -6.98 78.59
C MET A 1 -38.85 -7.49 77.71
N HIS A 2 -37.99 -6.57 77.23
CA HIS A 2 -36.59 -6.75 76.78
C HIS A 2 -36.34 -7.81 75.69
N CYS A 3 -35.82 -7.55 74.49
CA CYS A 3 -34.88 -6.52 74.04
C CYS A 3 -35.04 -6.38 72.51
N PHE A 4 -35.80 -5.38 72.07
CA PHE A 4 -35.66 -4.80 70.75
C PHE A 4 -34.59 -3.70 70.87
N LYS A 5 -33.59 -3.69 69.97
CA LYS A 5 -32.42 -2.78 69.88
C LYS A 5 -31.13 -3.29 70.53
N ARG A 6 -30.32 -3.98 69.73
CA ARG A 6 -28.84 -3.89 69.67
C ARG A 6 -28.31 -4.88 68.62
N PHE A 7 -28.44 -4.52 67.35
CA PHE A 7 -27.59 -5.05 66.27
C PHE A 7 -27.32 -3.90 65.29
N LEU A 8 -26.63 -2.89 65.83
CA LEU A 8 -25.88 -1.93 65.05
C LEU A 8 -24.44 -2.45 64.99
N SER A 9 -23.82 -2.28 63.83
CA SER A 9 -22.37 -2.34 63.63
C SER A 9 -21.74 -3.74 63.63
N ILE A 10 -21.46 -4.22 62.42
CA ILE A 10 -20.15 -4.73 61.93
C ILE A 10 -20.49 -5.56 60.67
N LEU A 11 -20.83 -4.86 59.60
CA LEU A 11 -20.84 -5.41 58.25
C LEU A 11 -20.30 -4.33 57.31
N THR A 12 -19.13 -3.79 57.64
CA THR A 12 -18.46 -2.76 56.83
C THR A 12 -16.96 -2.70 57.11
N VAL A 13 -16.29 -3.84 57.31
CA VAL A 13 -14.81 -3.91 57.26
C VAL A 13 -14.44 -5.32 56.79
N PHE A 14 -13.50 -5.42 55.85
CA PHE A 14 -13.00 -6.63 55.17
C PHE A 14 -13.65 -7.04 53.84
N VAL A 15 -13.83 -6.07 52.93
CA VAL A 15 -13.45 -6.28 51.52
C VAL A 15 -12.66 -5.05 51.08
N LEU A 16 -11.46 -4.92 51.64
CA LEU A 16 -10.41 -4.03 51.14
C LEU A 16 -9.27 -4.92 50.66
N LEU A 17 -8.80 -4.63 49.43
CA LEU A 17 -7.57 -5.11 48.79
C LEU A 17 -7.67 -6.39 47.94
N SER A 18 -8.47 -6.33 46.88
CA SER A 18 -8.12 -7.01 45.62
C SER A 18 -8.80 -6.36 44.40
N SER A 19 -8.76 -5.03 44.33
CA SER A 19 -8.94 -4.31 43.07
C SER A 19 -7.57 -4.09 42.44
N SER A 20 -6.84 -5.17 42.19
CA SER A 20 -5.72 -5.13 41.25
C SER A 20 -6.29 -4.71 39.91
N ALA A 21 -5.87 -3.51 39.48
CA ALA A 21 -6.23 -2.89 38.24
C ALA A 21 -6.15 -3.90 37.08
N LEU A 22 -7.32 -4.34 36.61
CA LEU A 22 -7.43 -4.65 35.19
C LEU A 22 -7.25 -3.30 34.50
N ALA A 23 -6.00 -3.00 34.18
CA ALA A 23 -5.65 -1.97 33.22
C ALA A 23 -6.52 -2.23 31.99
N ALA A 24 -7.56 -1.42 31.81
CA ALA A 24 -8.20 -1.28 30.52
C ALA A 24 -7.06 -0.95 29.57
N LYS A 25 -6.63 -1.94 28.76
CA LYS A 25 -5.74 -1.69 27.63
C LYS A 25 -6.45 -0.58 26.85
N LYS A 26 -5.95 0.65 26.97
CA LYS A 26 -6.29 1.73 26.05
C LYS A 26 -6.16 1.09 24.67
N LYS A 27 -7.28 0.92 23.96
CA LYS A 27 -7.22 0.66 22.53
C LYS A 27 -6.28 1.71 21.99
N ALA A 28 -5.14 1.27 21.46
CA ALA A 28 -4.18 2.16 20.85
C ALA A 28 -4.96 3.03 19.87
N LYS A 29 -4.94 4.33 20.12
CA LYS A 29 -5.42 5.33 19.16
C LYS A 29 -4.69 5.05 17.85
N PRO A 30 -5.31 5.15 16.67
CA PRO A 30 -4.64 4.85 15.42
C PRO A 30 -3.32 5.60 15.39
N THR A 31 -2.23 4.83 15.32
CA THR A 31 -0.85 5.28 15.26
C THR A 31 -0.73 6.33 14.16
N ALA A 32 0.12 7.33 14.40
CA ALA A 32 0.37 8.45 13.51
C ALA A 32 0.41 7.99 12.05
N THR A 33 -0.22 8.77 11.17
CA THR A 33 -0.17 8.53 9.73
C THR A 33 1.29 8.40 9.32
N PRO A 34 1.71 7.27 8.73
CA PRO A 34 3.10 7.07 8.38
C PRO A 34 3.48 8.15 7.36
N MET A 35 4.47 8.95 7.73
CA MET A 35 4.94 10.05 6.91
C MET A 35 5.83 9.43 5.82
N PRO A 36 5.54 9.65 4.52
CA PRO A 36 6.41 9.18 3.45
C PRO A 36 7.82 9.74 3.64
N ALA A 37 8.85 8.93 3.34
CA ALA A 37 10.24 9.36 3.37
C ALA A 37 10.50 10.51 2.37
N GLN A 38 11.57 11.28 2.64
CA GLN A 38 11.91 12.51 1.90
C GLN A 38 12.23 12.25 0.42
N ILE A 39 12.00 13.29 -0.39
CA ILE A 39 12.26 13.33 -1.83
C ILE A 39 13.78 13.47 -2.01
N GLU A 40 14.49 12.35 -2.16
CA GLU A 40 15.87 12.37 -2.66
C GLU A 40 15.83 12.14 -4.17
N GLU A 41 16.33 13.12 -4.93
CA GLU A 41 16.44 13.08 -6.38
C GLU A 41 17.28 11.86 -6.77
N THR A 42 16.62 10.80 -7.25
CA THR A 42 17.25 9.50 -7.50
C THR A 42 17.04 9.08 -8.94
N VAL A 43 18.11 8.50 -9.50
CA VAL A 43 18.15 7.90 -10.83
C VAL A 43 17.11 6.76 -10.90
N ILE A 44 16.36 6.68 -12.00
CA ILE A 44 15.51 5.52 -12.27
C ILE A 44 16.42 4.30 -12.44
N ALA A 45 16.28 3.33 -11.53
CA ALA A 45 17.11 2.15 -11.49
C ALA A 45 16.40 0.97 -12.15
N GLU A 46 17.18 0.11 -12.81
CA GLU A 46 16.64 -1.14 -13.33
C GLU A 46 16.33 -2.09 -12.17
N PRO A 47 15.15 -2.74 -12.19
CA PRO A 47 14.73 -3.60 -11.09
C PRO A 47 15.57 -4.89 -11.06
N PRO A 48 15.77 -5.50 -9.87
CA PRO A 48 16.34 -6.83 -9.76
C PRO A 48 15.54 -7.88 -10.56
N GLU A 49 16.19 -8.97 -10.99
CA GLU A 49 15.55 -10.00 -11.85
C GLU A 49 14.23 -10.54 -11.29
N ILE A 50 14.16 -10.83 -9.99
CA ILE A 50 12.93 -11.31 -9.34
C ILE A 50 11.80 -10.27 -9.34
N ILE A 51 12.15 -8.97 -9.33
CA ILE A 51 11.19 -7.88 -9.47
C ILE A 51 10.75 -7.77 -10.93
N GLN A 52 11.65 -7.91 -11.89
CA GLN A 52 11.27 -7.96 -13.31
C GLN A 52 10.32 -9.13 -13.58
N LYS A 53 10.60 -10.32 -13.04
CA LYS A 53 9.71 -11.49 -13.11
C LYS A 53 8.30 -11.18 -12.57
N MET A 54 8.19 -10.42 -11.48
CA MET A 54 6.90 -9.98 -10.95
C MET A 54 6.15 -9.08 -11.94
N LEU A 55 6.85 -8.18 -12.62
CA LEU A 55 6.28 -7.31 -13.65
C LEU A 55 5.83 -8.10 -14.88
N ASP A 56 6.61 -9.09 -15.31
CA ASP A 56 6.27 -9.97 -16.43
C ASP A 56 5.01 -10.78 -16.14
N ILE A 57 4.86 -11.28 -14.91
CA ILE A 57 3.63 -11.94 -14.43
C ILE A 57 2.44 -10.96 -14.52
N ALA A 58 2.58 -9.74 -13.99
CA ALA A 58 1.51 -8.75 -14.03
C ALA A 58 1.12 -8.37 -15.48
N TYR A 59 2.10 -8.24 -16.36
CA TYR A 59 1.89 -7.98 -17.78
C TYR A 59 1.11 -9.11 -18.46
N ALA A 60 1.52 -10.37 -18.24
CA ALA A 60 0.80 -11.54 -18.76
C ALA A 60 -0.67 -11.59 -18.28
N GLU A 61 -0.94 -11.16 -17.04
CA GLU A 61 -2.31 -11.05 -16.53
C GLU A 61 -3.14 -9.98 -17.23
N TRP A 62 -2.56 -8.81 -17.47
CA TRP A 62 -3.20 -7.77 -18.26
C TRP A 62 -3.50 -8.27 -19.69
N GLU A 63 -2.56 -8.97 -20.31
CA GLU A 63 -2.76 -9.54 -21.65
C GLU A 63 -3.87 -10.58 -21.68
N THR A 64 -3.84 -11.51 -20.73
CA THR A 64 -4.79 -12.63 -20.61
C THR A 64 -6.21 -12.15 -20.33
N THR A 65 -6.36 -11.17 -19.43
CA THR A 65 -7.67 -10.61 -19.12
C THR A 65 -8.22 -9.80 -20.29
N ALA A 66 -7.36 -9.13 -21.07
CA ALA A 66 -7.74 -8.35 -22.24
C ALA A 66 -8.92 -7.40 -21.98
N GLY A 67 -8.99 -6.82 -20.78
CA GLY A 67 -10.08 -5.95 -20.33
C GLY A 67 -11.42 -6.64 -20.06
N LYS A 68 -11.53 -7.96 -20.18
CA LYS A 68 -12.74 -8.74 -19.84
C LYS A 68 -12.95 -8.69 -18.33
N ALA A 69 -14.20 -8.44 -17.93
CA ALA A 69 -14.56 -8.43 -16.52
C ALA A 69 -14.45 -9.84 -15.92
N LEU A 70 -13.76 -9.93 -14.79
CA LEU A 70 -13.63 -11.11 -13.97
C LEU A 70 -14.76 -11.17 -12.94
N LYS A 71 -15.03 -12.39 -12.46
CA LYS A 71 -15.88 -12.58 -11.29
C LYS A 71 -15.20 -12.01 -10.04
N LYS A 72 -16.00 -11.64 -9.05
CA LYS A 72 -15.50 -11.13 -7.77
C LYS A 72 -14.60 -12.13 -7.06
N SER A 73 -15.08 -13.37 -6.90
CA SER A 73 -14.21 -14.51 -6.60
C SER A 73 -13.46 -14.93 -7.87
N ASN A 74 -12.15 -14.70 -7.88
CA ASN A 74 -11.23 -15.04 -8.96
C ASN A 74 -9.89 -15.53 -8.40
N LYS A 75 -8.91 -15.83 -9.25
CA LYS A 75 -7.64 -16.39 -8.78
C LYS A 75 -6.88 -15.48 -7.80
N TYR A 76 -6.98 -14.16 -7.94
CA TYR A 76 -6.34 -13.19 -7.05
C TYR A 76 -7.03 -13.10 -5.68
N THR A 77 -8.23 -13.67 -5.52
CA THR A 77 -8.93 -13.74 -4.23
C THR A 77 -8.82 -15.11 -3.58
N LYS A 78 -8.58 -16.18 -4.37
CA LYS A 78 -8.57 -17.58 -3.89
C LYS A 78 -7.50 -17.84 -2.84
N TRP A 79 -6.29 -17.33 -3.04
CA TRP A 79 -5.17 -17.51 -2.11
C TRP A 79 -5.44 -16.86 -0.73
N TRP A 80 -6.41 -15.95 -0.66
CA TRP A 80 -6.85 -15.27 0.55
C TRP A 80 -8.31 -15.57 0.89
N ASN A 81 -8.64 -16.86 1.00
CA ASN A 81 -9.96 -17.35 1.43
C ASN A 81 -11.14 -16.72 0.66
N ASN A 82 -10.97 -16.52 -0.65
CA ASN A 82 -11.96 -15.88 -1.52
C ASN A 82 -12.39 -14.48 -1.07
N TYR A 83 -11.49 -13.68 -0.50
CA TYR A 83 -11.78 -12.30 -0.15
C TYR A 83 -12.05 -11.45 -1.40
N GLU A 84 -13.34 -11.21 -1.65
CA GLU A 84 -13.84 -10.58 -2.89
C GLU A 84 -13.69 -9.05 -2.93
N TRP A 85 -13.37 -8.43 -1.80
CA TRP A 85 -13.25 -6.98 -1.66
C TRP A 85 -11.80 -6.55 -1.88
N GLU A 86 -11.59 -5.33 -2.38
CA GLU A 86 -10.26 -4.71 -2.50
C GLU A 86 -9.19 -5.58 -3.20
N TRP A 87 -9.58 -6.49 -4.09
CA TRP A 87 -8.64 -7.45 -4.70
C TRP A 87 -7.54 -6.82 -5.57
N CYS A 88 -7.49 -5.50 -5.71
CA CYS A 88 -6.31 -4.77 -6.17
C CYS A 88 -5.05 -5.14 -5.36
N ALA A 89 -5.10 -5.12 -4.02
CA ALA A 89 -4.02 -5.58 -3.17
C ALA A 89 -3.86 -7.11 -3.24
N GLY A 90 -4.97 -7.83 -3.41
CA GLY A 90 -4.97 -9.27 -3.71
C GLY A 90 -4.14 -9.62 -4.96
N PHE A 91 -4.26 -8.80 -6.00
CA PHE A 91 -3.55 -8.94 -7.27
C PHE A 91 -2.07 -8.61 -7.13
N THR A 92 -1.71 -7.47 -6.51
CA THR A 92 -0.30 -7.10 -6.32
C THR A 92 0.44 -8.16 -5.50
N THR A 93 -0.18 -8.65 -4.41
CA THR A 93 0.41 -9.71 -3.57
C THR A 93 0.42 -11.07 -4.25
N TRP A 94 -0.56 -11.38 -5.10
CA TRP A 94 -0.50 -12.58 -5.91
C TRP A 94 0.71 -12.53 -6.86
N CYS A 95 0.95 -11.41 -7.53
CA CYS A 95 2.13 -11.25 -8.41
C CYS A 95 3.45 -11.43 -7.64
N THR A 96 3.57 -10.89 -6.41
CA THR A 96 4.77 -11.07 -5.59
C THR A 96 4.96 -12.53 -5.15
N LEU A 97 3.86 -13.22 -4.81
CA LEU A 97 3.88 -14.65 -4.46
C LEU A 97 4.35 -15.52 -5.63
N GLU A 98 3.80 -15.30 -6.83
CA GLU A 98 4.17 -16.06 -8.04
C GLU A 98 5.61 -15.77 -8.50
N ALA A 99 6.09 -14.54 -8.28
CA ALA A 99 7.49 -14.19 -8.54
C ALA A 99 8.45 -14.93 -7.61
N GLY A 100 7.99 -15.29 -6.40
CA GLY A 100 8.81 -15.89 -5.34
C GLY A 100 9.43 -14.86 -4.39
N ILE A 101 8.88 -13.64 -4.33
CA ILE A 101 9.39 -12.58 -3.46
C ILE A 101 9.15 -12.98 -1.99
N PRO A 102 10.19 -12.95 -1.14
CA PRO A 102 10.05 -13.19 0.30
C PRO A 102 9.04 -12.24 0.93
N GLN A 103 8.12 -12.80 1.73
CA GLN A 103 7.05 -12.02 2.36
C GLN A 103 6.47 -12.75 3.57
N ASP A 104 6.05 -11.97 4.57
CA ASP A 104 5.31 -12.48 5.73
C ASP A 104 3.95 -11.78 5.87
N TYR A 105 3.11 -12.34 6.74
CA TYR A 105 1.85 -11.73 7.13
C TYR A 105 2.09 -10.45 7.94
N GLU A 106 1.11 -9.54 7.91
CA GLU A 106 1.18 -8.25 8.63
C GLU A 106 1.50 -8.40 10.11
N ASP A 107 0.85 -9.34 10.81
CA ASP A 107 1.07 -9.57 12.25
C ASP A 107 2.50 -10.02 12.56
N VAL A 108 3.09 -10.85 11.70
CA VAL A 108 4.49 -11.27 11.80
C VAL A 108 5.42 -10.08 11.59
N ILE A 109 5.20 -9.27 10.55
CA ILE A 109 6.03 -8.09 10.26
C ILE A 109 5.95 -7.08 11.41
N LEU A 110 4.75 -6.75 11.86
CA LEU A 110 4.53 -5.76 12.94
C LEU A 110 4.97 -6.25 14.33
N SER A 111 5.24 -7.56 14.49
CA SER A 111 5.80 -8.10 15.73
C SER A 111 7.33 -7.91 15.85
N ARG A 112 8.00 -7.59 14.74
CA ARG A 112 9.44 -7.31 14.69
C ARG A 112 9.70 -5.85 15.10
N GLU A 113 10.96 -5.54 15.40
CA GLU A 113 11.39 -4.15 15.62
C GLU A 113 11.10 -3.31 14.35
N GLU A 114 10.60 -2.09 14.56
CA GLU A 114 10.38 -1.11 13.49
C GLU A 114 11.72 -0.64 12.93
N GLY A 115 11.87 -0.61 11.61
CA GLY A 115 13.10 -0.17 10.98
C GLY A 115 13.34 -0.76 9.59
N PRO A 116 14.43 -0.34 8.93
CA PRO A 116 14.74 -0.77 7.57
C PRO A 116 14.99 -2.27 7.51
N VAL A 117 14.30 -2.94 6.58
CA VAL A 117 14.60 -4.30 6.15
C VAL A 117 15.59 -4.23 4.99
N LYS A 118 16.53 -5.18 4.87
CA LYS A 118 17.48 -5.28 3.75
C LYS A 118 16.96 -6.17 2.63
N GLY A 119 17.35 -5.90 1.39
CA GLY A 119 17.13 -6.80 0.25
C GLY A 119 15.69 -6.77 -0.30
N ILE A 120 15.27 -7.85 -0.96
CA ILE A 120 13.95 -7.91 -1.60
C ILE A 120 12.95 -8.53 -0.63
N TYR A 121 11.89 -7.79 -0.31
CA TYR A 121 10.92 -8.21 0.71
C TYR A 121 9.57 -7.50 0.54
N SER A 122 8.48 -8.22 0.78
CA SER A 122 7.11 -7.70 0.64
C SER A 122 6.20 -8.16 1.79
N CYS A 123 4.92 -7.77 1.74
CA CYS A 123 3.91 -8.17 2.72
C CYS A 123 2.82 -9.02 2.06
N LYS A 124 2.51 -10.16 2.68
CA LYS A 124 1.42 -11.04 2.27
C LYS A 124 0.08 -10.52 2.77
N ALA A 125 -0.50 -9.55 2.05
CA ALA A 125 -1.76 -8.90 2.41
C ALA A 125 -2.73 -8.72 1.24
N SER A 126 -4.04 -8.72 1.54
CA SER A 126 -5.10 -8.52 0.55
C SER A 126 -5.80 -7.15 0.65
N SER A 127 -5.25 -6.20 1.42
CA SER A 127 -5.82 -4.85 1.53
C SER A 127 -4.75 -3.76 1.49
N PRO A 128 -5.03 -2.60 0.85
CA PRO A 128 -4.12 -1.46 0.82
C PRO A 128 -3.70 -0.98 2.20
N THR A 129 -4.62 -1.06 3.18
CA THR A 129 -4.39 -0.67 4.57
C THR A 129 -3.24 -1.45 5.20
N LYS A 130 -3.23 -2.77 5.02
CA LYS A 130 -2.20 -3.65 5.59
C LYS A 130 -0.86 -3.44 4.91
N LEU A 131 -0.88 -3.24 3.59
CA LEU A 131 0.33 -2.93 2.82
C LEU A 131 0.99 -1.65 3.34
N ILE A 132 0.25 -0.53 3.46
CA ILE A 132 0.89 0.70 3.94
C ILE A 132 1.40 0.58 5.38
N HIS A 133 0.69 -0.12 6.28
CA HIS A 133 1.17 -0.32 7.65
C HIS A 133 2.51 -1.06 7.68
N THR A 134 2.62 -2.18 6.95
CA THR A 134 3.84 -3.00 6.97
C THR A 134 5.01 -2.31 6.29
N PHE A 135 4.80 -1.70 5.13
CA PHE A 135 5.87 -0.99 4.43
C PHE A 135 6.32 0.25 5.22
N SER A 136 5.43 0.91 5.95
CA SER A 136 5.82 2.00 6.84
C SER A 136 6.66 1.51 8.02
N HIS A 137 6.23 0.41 8.67
CA HIS A 137 6.98 -0.24 9.76
C HIS A 137 8.39 -0.68 9.33
N MET A 138 8.55 -1.01 8.04
CA MET A 138 9.84 -1.39 7.45
C MET A 138 10.65 -0.20 6.91
N HIS A 139 10.20 1.05 7.10
CA HIS A 139 10.78 2.26 6.48
C HIS A 139 10.89 2.16 4.94
N ARG A 140 9.94 1.49 4.29
CA ARG A 140 9.91 1.19 2.86
C ARG A 140 8.80 1.93 2.12
N THR A 141 8.68 3.23 2.38
CA THR A 141 7.78 4.13 1.64
C THR A 141 8.55 5.30 1.06
N THR A 142 8.13 5.80 -0.10
CA THR A 142 8.76 6.93 -0.78
C THR A 142 7.76 7.70 -1.63
N MET A 143 8.13 8.89 -2.09
CA MET A 143 7.41 9.65 -3.11
C MET A 143 8.02 9.50 -4.51
N ILE A 144 9.17 8.84 -4.64
CA ILE A 144 9.86 8.62 -5.92
C ILE A 144 9.45 7.27 -6.52
N PRO A 145 8.87 7.24 -7.73
CA PRO A 145 8.49 6.00 -8.38
C PRO A 145 9.72 5.23 -8.87
N GLN A 146 9.64 3.90 -8.82
CA GLN A 146 10.58 2.98 -9.47
C GLN A 146 9.81 1.80 -10.05
N LYS A 147 10.35 1.16 -11.10
CA LYS A 147 9.80 -0.08 -11.65
C LYS A 147 9.67 -1.13 -10.54
N GLY A 148 8.53 -1.83 -10.50
CA GLY A 148 8.26 -2.85 -9.50
C GLY A 148 7.87 -2.33 -8.10
N PHE A 149 7.76 -1.01 -7.91
CA PHE A 149 7.14 -0.48 -6.69
C PHE A 149 5.62 -0.69 -6.72
N ILE A 150 5.03 -0.73 -5.52
CA ILE A 150 3.57 -0.73 -5.38
C ILE A 150 3.13 0.72 -5.22
N ILE A 151 2.35 1.23 -6.17
CA ILE A 151 1.73 2.55 -6.06
C ILE A 151 0.51 2.47 -5.15
N LEU A 152 0.37 3.40 -4.21
CA LEU A 152 -0.80 3.54 -3.32
C LEU A 152 -1.56 4.82 -3.68
N TYR A 153 -2.86 4.70 -3.90
CA TYR A 153 -3.74 5.82 -4.21
C TYR A 153 -4.68 6.16 -3.05
N GLY A 154 -5.01 7.44 -2.93
CA GLY A 154 -6.03 7.98 -2.05
C GLY A 154 -7.11 8.77 -2.79
N VAL A 155 -8.24 8.98 -2.12
CA VAL A 155 -9.36 9.83 -2.57
C VAL A 155 -9.89 10.63 -1.40
N GLY A 156 -9.75 11.95 -1.48
CA GLY A 156 -10.09 12.82 -0.37
C GLY A 156 -9.34 12.43 0.90
N SER A 157 -10.07 12.23 2.00
CA SER A 157 -9.46 11.89 3.29
C SER A 157 -9.09 10.42 3.47
N ASP A 158 -9.50 9.55 2.54
CA ASP A 158 -9.03 8.17 2.52
C ASP A 158 -7.76 8.08 1.68
N TYR A 159 -6.63 7.75 2.31
CA TYR A 159 -5.32 7.69 1.66
C TYR A 159 -4.93 6.26 1.22
N ARG A 160 -5.85 5.29 1.33
CA ARG A 160 -5.57 3.86 1.15
C ARG A 160 -6.61 3.19 0.27
N THR A 161 -7.07 3.89 -0.76
CA THR A 161 -8.23 3.49 -1.55
C THR A 161 -7.90 2.40 -2.58
N HIS A 162 -6.69 2.41 -3.15
CA HIS A 162 -6.32 1.49 -4.22
C HIS A 162 -4.80 1.28 -4.30
N VAL A 163 -4.38 0.15 -4.88
CA VAL A 163 -2.97 -0.13 -5.18
C VAL A 163 -2.79 -0.71 -6.58
N GLY A 164 -1.60 -0.49 -7.13
CA GLY A 164 -1.15 -1.03 -8.42
C GLY A 164 0.33 -1.39 -8.40
N LEU A 165 0.82 -2.04 -9.45
CA LEU A 165 2.25 -2.22 -9.70
C LEU A 165 2.74 -1.17 -10.68
N VAL A 166 3.83 -0.48 -10.35
CA VAL A 166 4.53 0.40 -11.28
C VAL A 166 5.28 -0.47 -12.28
N TYR A 167 4.79 -0.54 -13.50
CA TYR A 167 5.38 -1.32 -14.59
C TYR A 167 6.54 -0.58 -15.24
N ASP A 168 6.36 0.71 -15.51
CA ASP A 168 7.40 1.54 -16.11
C ASP A 168 7.43 2.94 -15.50
N VAL A 169 8.60 3.58 -15.56
CA VAL A 169 8.85 4.94 -15.07
C VAL A 169 9.78 5.65 -16.03
N GLN A 170 9.34 6.81 -16.51
CA GLN A 170 10.16 7.75 -17.26
C GLN A 170 10.28 9.04 -16.46
N GLN A 171 11.49 9.53 -16.25
CA GLN A 171 11.71 10.86 -15.69
C GLN A 171 11.36 11.92 -16.75
N LEU A 172 10.58 12.91 -16.34
CA LEU A 172 10.20 14.07 -17.14
C LEU A 172 10.95 15.32 -16.61
N PRO A 173 10.95 16.43 -17.37
CA PRO A 173 11.43 17.71 -16.85
C PRO A 173 10.75 18.14 -15.54
N ASP A 174 11.39 19.06 -14.81
CA ASP A 174 10.87 19.66 -13.57
C ASP A 174 10.59 18.66 -12.43
N GLY A 175 11.30 17.53 -12.41
CA GLY A 175 11.18 16.52 -11.35
C GLY A 175 9.89 15.71 -11.41
N LYS A 176 9.17 15.73 -12.54
CA LYS A 176 7.99 14.92 -12.78
C LYS A 176 8.36 13.55 -13.31
N TYR A 177 7.39 12.64 -13.28
CA TYR A 177 7.55 11.28 -13.81
C TYR A 177 6.35 10.91 -14.66
N ARG A 178 6.56 10.22 -15.77
CA ARG A 178 5.51 9.43 -16.41
C ARG A 178 5.57 8.03 -15.84
N ILE A 179 4.46 7.58 -15.28
CA ILE A 179 4.33 6.27 -14.68
C ILE A 179 3.34 5.43 -15.48
N THR A 180 3.74 4.19 -15.79
CA THR A 180 2.86 3.16 -16.32
C THR A 180 2.60 2.14 -15.23
N THR A 181 1.33 1.84 -14.96
CA THR A 181 0.92 0.93 -13.88
C THR A 181 0.11 -0.23 -14.42
N ILE A 182 0.18 -1.38 -13.76
CA ILE A 182 -0.73 -2.51 -13.95
C ILE A 182 -1.52 -2.73 -12.67
N GLU A 183 -2.84 -2.67 -12.79
CA GLU A 183 -3.77 -2.53 -11.67
C GLU A 183 -4.88 -3.57 -11.74
N GLY A 184 -5.02 -4.36 -10.66
CA GLY A 184 -6.16 -5.25 -10.45
C GLY A 184 -7.39 -4.49 -9.97
N ASN A 185 -8.56 -5.09 -10.09
CA ASN A 185 -9.85 -4.54 -9.64
C ASN A 185 -10.28 -3.23 -10.30
N MET A 186 -9.76 -2.92 -11.47
CA MET A 186 -10.14 -1.71 -12.20
C MET A 186 -11.33 -1.98 -13.10
N SER A 187 -12.54 -1.77 -12.54
CA SER A 187 -13.81 -2.24 -13.10
C SER A 187 -13.86 -3.76 -13.23
N ASN A 188 -13.50 -4.46 -12.15
CA ASN A 188 -13.45 -5.92 -12.06
C ASN A 188 -12.52 -6.59 -13.10
N THR A 189 -11.44 -5.95 -13.52
CA THR A 189 -10.46 -6.55 -14.44
C THR A 189 -9.06 -6.03 -14.12
N VAL A 190 -8.04 -6.54 -14.82
CA VAL A 190 -6.68 -6.02 -14.79
C VAL A 190 -6.56 -4.96 -15.89
N ARG A 191 -6.00 -3.80 -15.57
CA ARG A 191 -5.82 -2.70 -16.52
C ARG A 191 -4.42 -2.11 -16.43
N MET A 192 -3.94 -1.62 -17.55
CA MET A 192 -2.74 -0.81 -17.61
C MET A 192 -3.13 0.66 -17.74
N TYR A 193 -2.47 1.52 -16.97
CA TYR A 193 -2.66 2.97 -17.05
C TYR A 193 -1.36 3.71 -17.19
N THR A 194 -1.39 4.84 -17.89
CA THR A 194 -0.26 5.77 -17.98
C THR A 194 -0.70 7.15 -17.51
N ALA A 195 0.10 7.79 -16.68
CA ALA A 195 -0.15 9.12 -16.14
C ALA A 195 1.16 9.87 -15.90
N ASP A 196 1.10 11.20 -15.97
CA ASP A 196 2.16 12.04 -15.45
C ASP A 196 1.91 12.28 -13.96
N TYR A 197 2.97 12.20 -13.16
CA TYR A 197 2.97 12.24 -11.71
C TYR A 197 3.95 13.31 -11.22
N GLU A 198 3.47 14.12 -10.28
CA GLU A 198 4.27 15.17 -9.63
C GLU A 198 4.50 14.79 -8.15
N PRO A 199 5.75 14.55 -7.72
CA PRO A 199 6.04 14.23 -6.34
C PRO A 199 5.66 15.38 -5.41
N VAL A 200 4.72 15.13 -4.51
CA VAL A 200 4.22 16.10 -3.53
C VAL A 200 4.02 15.37 -2.22
N ASN A 201 4.48 15.93 -1.10
CA ASN A 201 4.12 15.38 0.20
C ASN A 201 2.67 15.74 0.51
N VAL A 202 1.74 14.88 0.10
CA VAL A 202 0.29 15.11 0.17
C VAL A 202 -0.16 15.48 1.59
N TYR A 203 0.46 14.91 2.63
CA TYR A 203 0.11 15.22 4.01
C TYR A 203 0.51 16.63 4.43
N GLN A 204 1.69 17.08 4.01
CA GLN A 204 2.21 18.40 4.37
C GLN A 204 1.61 19.49 3.47
N GLU A 205 1.52 19.24 2.17
CA GLU A 205 1.22 20.26 1.16
C GLU A 205 -0.26 20.32 0.80
N GLN A 206 -0.96 19.17 0.73
CA GLN A 206 -2.36 19.12 0.30
C GLN A 206 -3.37 18.96 1.44
N LYS A 207 -2.88 18.80 2.68
CA LYS A 207 -3.65 18.51 3.91
C LYS A 207 -4.33 17.13 3.85
N HIS A 208 -4.88 16.68 4.99
CA HIS A 208 -5.60 15.40 5.13
C HIS A 208 -6.81 15.19 4.20
N ASP A 209 -7.21 16.16 3.37
CA ASP A 209 -8.28 16.01 2.38
C ASP A 209 -7.92 16.76 1.08
N PRO A 210 -7.03 16.18 0.25
CA PRO A 210 -6.53 16.81 -0.95
C PRO A 210 -7.63 17.29 -1.88
N LYS A 211 -7.49 18.54 -2.31
CA LYS A 211 -8.40 19.17 -3.28
C LYS A 211 -7.89 19.10 -4.71
N VAL A 212 -6.61 18.77 -4.89
CA VAL A 212 -5.91 18.70 -6.17
C VAL A 212 -5.26 17.32 -6.29
N SER A 213 -5.17 16.79 -7.50
CA SER A 213 -4.45 15.55 -7.79
C SER A 213 -2.97 15.85 -8.02
N ASN A 214 -2.09 14.92 -7.64
CA ASN A 214 -0.70 14.88 -8.11
C ASN A 214 -0.54 13.96 -9.35
N LEU A 215 -1.64 13.67 -10.05
CA LEU A 215 -1.68 12.94 -11.31
C LEU A 215 -2.33 13.81 -12.39
N SER A 216 -1.75 13.79 -13.58
CA SER A 216 -2.30 14.39 -14.79
C SER A 216 -2.33 13.38 -15.94
N ALA A 217 -3.25 13.62 -16.88
CA ALA A 217 -3.27 12.87 -18.12
C ALA A 217 -1.99 13.18 -18.93
N VAL A 218 -1.46 12.16 -19.60
CA VAL A 218 -0.39 12.29 -20.58
C VAL A 218 -0.83 13.25 -21.70
N PRO A 219 0.02 14.15 -22.21
CA PRO A 219 -0.31 15.01 -23.34
C PRO A 219 -0.75 14.20 -24.57
N PRO A 220 -1.83 14.58 -25.28
CA PRO A 220 -2.37 13.80 -26.41
C PRO A 220 -1.36 13.38 -27.47
N GLU A 221 -0.36 14.22 -27.73
CA GLU A 221 0.74 13.99 -28.66
C GLU A 221 1.74 12.90 -28.22
N GLU A 222 1.74 12.55 -26.93
CA GLU A 222 2.61 11.55 -26.32
C GLU A 222 1.83 10.31 -25.85
N GLN A 223 0.51 10.28 -26.07
CA GLN A 223 -0.30 9.11 -25.75
C GLN A 223 -0.03 8.02 -26.79
N GLU A 224 0.10 6.78 -26.29
CA GLU A 224 0.11 5.61 -27.17
C GLU A 224 -1.21 5.51 -27.95
N ASP A 225 -1.15 5.01 -29.18
CA ASP A 225 -2.29 4.91 -30.10
C ASP A 225 -3.47 4.12 -29.49
N GLU A 226 -4.69 4.28 -30.04
CA GLU A 226 -5.90 3.59 -29.57
C GLU A 226 -5.79 2.04 -29.56
N GLU A 227 -4.82 1.48 -30.30
CA GLU A 227 -4.50 0.05 -30.32
C GLU A 227 -3.74 -0.42 -29.08
N SER A 228 -3.01 0.48 -28.41
CA SER A 228 -2.44 0.21 -27.10
C SER A 228 -3.59 0.00 -26.13
N ARG A 229 -3.73 -1.21 -25.60
CA ARG A 229 -4.76 -1.50 -24.58
C ARG A 229 -4.47 -0.75 -23.25
N SER A 230 -3.34 -0.03 -23.20
CA SER A 230 -2.97 0.89 -22.13
C SER A 230 -3.95 2.07 -22.17
N ARG A 231 -4.16 2.71 -21.03
CA ARG A 231 -5.12 3.80 -20.91
C ARG A 231 -4.44 5.00 -20.32
N THR A 232 -4.52 6.15 -20.98
CA THR A 232 -4.23 7.40 -20.28
C THR A 232 -5.20 7.54 -19.11
N TYR A 233 -4.67 7.82 -17.92
CA TYR A 233 -5.45 7.86 -16.71
C TYR A 233 -6.49 8.99 -16.78
N VAL A 234 -7.77 8.64 -16.97
CA VAL A 234 -8.90 9.59 -16.89
C VAL A 234 -9.60 9.41 -15.55
N LEU A 235 -9.26 10.26 -14.58
CA LEU A 235 -9.82 10.27 -13.23
C LEU A 235 -11.36 10.28 -13.28
N ARG A 236 -11.99 9.18 -12.84
CA ARG A 236 -13.46 9.03 -12.80
C ARG A 236 -14.07 10.06 -11.84
N LYS A 237 -14.65 11.10 -12.42
CA LYS A 237 -15.48 12.10 -11.76
C LYS A 237 -16.87 11.51 -11.40
N LYS A 238 -17.07 10.94 -10.21
CA LYS A 238 -18.42 10.49 -9.76
C LYS A 238 -19.36 11.70 -9.58
N LYS A 239 -20.62 11.59 -10.01
CA LYS A 239 -21.54 12.71 -10.26
C LYS A 239 -21.94 13.60 -9.05
N SER A 240 -21.61 13.27 -7.80
CA SER A 240 -22.13 14.04 -6.64
C SER A 240 -21.11 14.62 -5.67
N THR A 241 -19.84 14.19 -5.65
CA THR A 241 -18.80 14.73 -4.74
C THR A 241 -17.39 14.44 -5.31
N LYS A 242 -16.88 15.26 -6.23
CA LYS A 242 -15.66 14.94 -7.02
C LYS A 242 -14.38 15.33 -6.28
N ARG A 243 -13.92 14.50 -5.35
CA ARG A 243 -12.54 14.59 -4.85
C ARG A 243 -11.60 13.90 -5.86
N PRO A 244 -10.46 14.51 -6.21
CA PRO A 244 -9.50 13.86 -7.10
C PRO A 244 -8.89 12.63 -6.42
N TRP A 245 -8.51 11.63 -7.21
CA TRP A 245 -7.56 10.65 -6.73
C TRP A 245 -6.17 11.26 -6.76
N TYR A 246 -5.29 10.76 -5.91
CA TYR A 246 -3.89 11.16 -5.85
C TYR A 246 -3.05 9.94 -5.47
N VAL A 247 -1.76 9.98 -5.78
CA VAL A 247 -0.77 9.05 -5.25
C VAL A 247 -0.45 9.46 -3.82
N THR A 248 -0.72 8.56 -2.88
CA THR A 248 -0.37 8.73 -1.47
C THR A 248 1.14 8.57 -1.28
N CYS A 249 1.70 7.49 -1.82
CA CYS A 249 3.12 7.15 -1.81
C CYS A 249 3.36 5.89 -2.66
N PHE A 250 4.62 5.49 -2.78
CA PHE A 250 5.06 4.21 -3.31
C PHE A 250 5.59 3.33 -2.17
N LEU A 251 5.28 2.05 -2.22
CA LEU A 251 5.81 1.03 -1.33
C LEU A 251 6.95 0.32 -2.05
N MET A 252 8.04 0.06 -1.34
CA MET A 252 9.32 -0.36 -1.93
C MET A 252 9.64 -1.85 -1.65
N PRO A 253 9.21 -2.82 -2.50
CA PRO A 253 9.63 -4.21 -2.34
C PRO A 253 11.14 -4.43 -2.43
N TRP A 254 11.84 -3.49 -3.04
CA TRP A 254 13.29 -3.44 -3.18
C TRP A 254 13.76 -1.99 -3.02
N VAL A 255 15.03 -1.76 -2.73
CA VAL A 255 15.60 -0.42 -2.56
C VAL A 255 16.65 -0.19 -3.66
N PRO A 256 16.51 0.87 -4.49
CA PRO A 256 17.53 1.21 -5.49
C PRO A 256 18.92 1.37 -4.87
N GLY A 257 19.92 0.74 -5.49
CA GLY A 257 21.31 0.79 -5.01
C GLY A 257 21.66 -0.20 -3.89
N GLU A 258 20.69 -0.92 -3.31
CA GLU A 258 21.02 -2.09 -2.50
C GLU A 258 21.43 -3.26 -3.40
N THR A 259 22.69 -3.69 -3.32
CA THR A 259 23.14 -4.94 -3.96
C THR A 259 22.48 -6.13 -3.25
N SER A 260 22.03 -7.13 -4.02
CA SER A 260 21.51 -8.39 -3.47
C SER A 260 22.47 -8.98 -2.44
N PRO A 261 21.97 -9.62 -1.36
CA PRO A 261 22.80 -10.21 -0.30
C PRO A 261 23.72 -11.35 -0.78
N ASP A 262 23.67 -11.74 -2.04
CA ASP A 262 24.52 -12.78 -2.63
C ASP A 262 25.88 -12.25 -3.14
N GLY A 263 26.18 -10.97 -2.90
CA GLY A 263 27.54 -10.45 -3.07
C GLY A 263 28.44 -10.92 -1.93
N GLU A 264 29.25 -11.95 -2.18
CA GLU A 264 30.42 -12.30 -1.38
C GLU A 264 31.22 -11.02 -1.03
N GLY A 265 31.06 -10.57 0.21
CA GLY A 265 31.99 -9.64 0.84
C GLY A 265 33.07 -10.47 1.50
N ASP A 266 34.16 -10.67 0.77
CA ASP A 266 35.40 -11.28 1.25
C ASP A 266 35.81 -10.74 2.63
N THR A 267 36.27 -11.68 3.45
CA THR A 267 37.11 -11.44 4.61
C THR A 267 38.27 -10.50 4.29
N LEU A 268 38.39 -9.41 5.05
CA LEU A 268 39.66 -8.90 5.58
C LEU A 268 39.45 -8.43 7.02
#